data_AF-I7LFZ8-F1
#
_entry.id   AF-I7LFZ8-F1
#
_cell.length_a   1.000
_cell.length_b   1.000
_cell.length_c   1.000
_cell.angle_alpha   90.00
_cell.angle_beta   90.00
_cell.angle_gamma   90.00
#
_symmetry.space_group_name_H-M   'P 1'
#
loop_
_entity.id
_entity.type
_entity.pdbx_description
1 polymer ?
#
loop_
_entity_poly.entity_id
_entity_poly.type
_entity_poly.pdbx_seq_one_letter_code
_entity_poly.pdbx_strand_id
1 'polypeptide(L)' 'MQNERLQKLKERLNMYYEAETAVLSGQEYSMGPYTLKRADLGQIRKAINELEKTIAEIESGGKRKTFRIIPRDL' A
#
# COMPACT_ATOMS: atom_id res chain seq x y z
N MET A 1 -15.54 11.93 -12.65
CA MET A 1 -15.72 11.61 -11.21
C MET A 1 -15.03 10.32 -10.76
N GLN A 2 -15.45 9.10 -11.14
CA GLN A 2 -14.76 7.87 -10.68
C GLN A 2 -13.38 7.66 -11.34
N ASN A 3 -13.26 7.96 -12.64
CA ASN A 3 -12.01 7.81 -13.38
C ASN A 3 -10.87 8.72 -12.87
N GLU A 4 -11.19 9.96 -12.51
CA GLU A 4 -10.20 10.91 -11.96
C GLU A 4 -9.67 10.45 -10.60
N ARG A 5 -10.52 9.84 -9.78
CA ARG A 5 -10.11 9.26 -8.48
C ARG A 5 -9.19 8.06 -8.69
N LEU A 6 -9.49 7.21 -9.69
CA LEU A 6 -8.65 6.07 -10.05
C LEU A 6 -7.27 6.53 -10.55
N GLN A 7 -7.23 7.58 -11.39
CA GLN A 7 -5.97 8.16 -11.88
C GLN A 7 -5.10 8.69 -10.75
N LYS A 8 -5.66 9.49 -9.84
CA LYS A 8 -4.92 10.00 -8.67
C LYS A 8 -4.37 8.88 -7.78
N LEU A 9 -5.13 7.80 -7.61
CA LEU A 9 -4.67 6.63 -6.84
C LEU A 9 -3.51 5.91 -7.54
N LYS A 10 -3.56 5.76 -8.87
CA LYS A 10 -2.47 5.17 -9.66
C LYS A 10 -1.20 6.04 -9.62
N GLU A 11 -1.33 7.36 -9.76
CA GLU A 11 -0.20 8.29 -9.64
C GLU A 11 0.45 8.20 -8.26
N ARG A 12 -0.38 8.20 -7.20
CA ARG A 12 0.11 8.09 -5.83
C ARG A 12 0.79 6.74 -5.58
N LEU A 13 0.26 5.65 -6.12
CA LEU A 13 0.85 4.32 -6.02
C LEU A 13 2.21 4.25 -6.73
N ASN A 14 2.36 4.92 -7.89
CA ASN A 14 3.65 5.03 -8.57
C ASN A 14 4.70 5.74 -7.70
N MET A 15 4.33 6.84 -7.03
CA MET A 15 5.23 7.54 -6.10
C MET A 15 5.71 6.64 -4.95
N TYR A 16 4.85 5.74 -4.44
CA TYR A 16 5.25 4.79 -3.41
C TYR A 16 6.21 3.71 -3.93
N TYR A 17 6.10 3.29 -5.20
CA TYR A 17 7.06 2.38 -5.82
C TYR A 17 8.42 3.03 -6.06
N GLU A 18 8.43 4.29 -6.48
CA GLU A 18 9.67 5.08 -6.58
C GLU A 18 10.31 5.24 -5.20
N ALA A 19 9.51 5.53 -4.17
CA ALA A 19 9.98 5.59 -2.79
C ALA A 19 10.52 4.24 -2.30
N GLU A 20 9.86 3.11 -2.61
CA GLU A 20 10.34 1.77 -2.27
C GLU A 20 11.70 1.49 -2.92
N THR A 21 11.87 1.88 -4.18
CA THR A 21 13.11 1.71 -4.93
C THR A 21 14.23 2.57 -4.37
N ALA A 22 13.97 3.84 -4.07
CA ALA A 22 14.91 4.77 -3.47
C ALA A 22 15.33 4.34 -2.05
N VAL A 23 14.37 3.79 -1.31
CA VAL A 23 14.62 3.13 -0.04
C VAL A 23 15.56 1.95 -0.31
N LEU A 24 15.15 0.94 -1.08
CA LEU A 24 15.97 -0.25 -1.37
C LEU A 24 17.41 0.06 -1.83
N SER A 25 17.61 1.11 -2.64
CA SER A 25 18.93 1.53 -3.13
C SER A 25 19.75 2.33 -2.12
N GLY A 26 19.12 3.01 -1.15
CA GLY A 26 19.78 3.81 -0.14
C GLY A 26 20.48 2.96 0.93
N GLN A 27 21.80 2.89 0.89
CA GLN A 27 22.61 2.37 2.00
C GLN A 27 22.42 3.26 3.25
N GLU A 28 22.31 2.67 4.44
CA GLU A 28 22.29 3.43 5.70
C GLU A 28 23.67 4.04 5.94
N TYR A 29 23.77 5.37 5.82
CA TYR A 29 24.96 6.12 6.21
C TYR A 29 24.73 6.73 7.59
N SER A 30 25.31 6.11 8.61
CA SER A 30 25.34 6.68 9.96
C SER A 30 26.44 7.75 10.02
N MET A 31 26.08 9.00 9.75
CA MET A 31 27.02 10.12 9.75
C MET A 31 27.01 10.81 11.13
N GLY A 32 27.90 10.39 12.03
CA GLY A 32 28.09 11.02 13.34
C GLY A 32 26.89 10.88 14.31
N PRO A 33 26.70 11.80 15.28
CA PRO A 33 25.67 11.67 16.33
C PRO A 33 24.23 11.85 15.81
N TYR A 34 24.04 12.14 14.52
CA TYR A 34 22.72 12.30 13.91
C TYR A 34 22.40 11.07 13.06
N THR A 35 21.57 10.17 13.60
CA THR A 35 21.02 9.05 12.84
C THR A 35 19.89 9.54 11.95
N LEU A 36 20.12 9.64 10.64
CA LEU A 36 19.05 9.86 9.67
C LEU A 36 18.25 8.55 9.54
N LYS A 37 17.13 8.42 10.26
CA LYS A 37 16.26 7.25 10.13
C LYS A 37 15.67 7.21 8.71
N ARG A 38 15.94 6.11 8.00
CA ARG A 38 15.32 5.81 6.71
C ARG A 38 13.82 5.64 6.88
N ALA A 39 13.06 5.90 5.81
CA ALA A 39 11.64 5.57 5.77
C ALA A 39 11.46 4.05 5.96
N ASP A 40 10.59 3.67 6.90
CA ASP A 40 10.29 2.27 7.20
C ASP A 40 9.70 1.58 5.95
N LEU A 41 10.45 0.63 5.36
CA LEU A 41 10.01 -0.16 4.22
C LEU A 41 8.67 -0.87 4.51
N GLY A 42 8.46 -1.27 5.77
CA GLY A 42 7.22 -1.88 6.21
C GLY A 42 6.00 -0.95 6.11
N GLN A 43 6.17 0.35 6.36
CA GLN A 43 5.09 1.34 6.23
C GLN A 43 4.77 1.60 4.76
N ILE A 44 5.79 1.69 3.90
CA ILE A 44 5.63 1.88 2.44
C ILE A 44 4.85 0.69 1.85
N ARG A 45 5.26 -0.54 2.16
CA ARG A 45 4.55 -1.75 1.68
C ARG A 45 3.12 -1.86 2.18
N LYS A 46 2.85 -1.42 3.42
CA LYS A 46 1.47 -1.36 3.93
C LYS A 46 0.62 -0.38 3.13
N ALA A 47 1.13 0.84 2.92
CA ALA A 47 0.44 1.86 2.14
C ALA A 47 0.15 1.41 0.70
N ILE A 48 1.11 0.72 0.05
CA ILE A 48 0.91 0.14 -1.29
C ILE A 48 -0.25 -0.86 -1.29
N ASN A 49 -0.23 -1.84 -0.37
CA ASN A 49 -1.30 -2.85 -0.28
C ASN A 49 -2.68 -2.21 -0.04
N GLU A 50 -2.78 -1.18 0.81
CA GLU A 50 -4.03 -0.47 1.06
C GLU A 50 -4.55 0.26 -0.18
N LEU A 51 -3.65 0.89 -0.94
CA LEU A 51 -3.99 1.57 -2.19
C LEU A 51 -4.44 0.58 -3.26
N GLU A 52 -3.73 -0.54 -3.43
CA GLU A 52 -4.12 -1.60 -4.38
C GLU A 52 -5.49 -2.18 -4.04
N LYS A 53 -5.73 -2.45 -2.75
CA LYS A 53 -7.03 -2.92 -2.28
C LYS A 53 -8.13 -1.90 -2.57
N THR A 54 -7.87 -0.62 -2.30
CA THR A 54 -8.82 0.47 -2.59
C THR A 54 -9.13 0.57 -4.08
N ILE A 55 -8.11 0.46 -4.94
CA ILE A 55 -8.28 0.45 -6.40
C ILE A 55 -9.10 -0.76 -6.83
N ALA A 56 -8.79 -1.95 -6.32
CA ALA A 56 -9.52 -3.18 -6.63
C ALA A 56 -10.98 -3.14 -6.14
N GLU A 57 -11.26 -2.51 -5.00
CA GLU A 57 -12.62 -2.32 -4.49
C GLU A 57 -13.43 -1.35 -5.37
N ILE A 58 -12.80 -0.26 -5.81
CA ILE A 58 -13.41 0.70 -6.74
C ILE A 58 -13.68 0.04 -8.10
N GLU A 59 -12.71 -0.72 -8.61
CA GLU A 59 -12.80 -1.38 -9.93
C GLU A 59 -13.78 -2.57 -9.92
N SER A 60 -13.81 -3.35 -8.84
CA SER A 60 -14.70 -4.50 -8.71
C SER A 60 -16.15 -4.14 -8.35
N GLY A 61 -16.47 -2.88 -8.10
CA GLY A 61 -17.87 -2.43 -7.92
C GLY A 61 -18.59 -3.10 -6.74
N GLY A 62 -17.91 -3.33 -5.62
CA GLY A 62 -18.56 -3.78 -4.37
C GLY A 62 -19.06 -5.23 -4.39
N LYS A 63 -18.18 -6.21 -4.58
CA LYS A 63 -18.53 -7.62 -4.31
C LYS A 63 -18.64 -7.85 -2.80
N ARG A 64 -19.85 -7.74 -2.25
CA ARG A 64 -20.16 -8.20 -0.87
C ARG A 64 -19.77 -9.68 -0.74
N LYS A 65 -18.71 -9.96 0.02
CA LYS A 65 -18.35 -11.33 0.40
C LYS A 65 -19.44 -11.87 1.34
N THR A 66 -20.27 -12.77 0.82
CA THR A 66 -21.29 -13.46 1.62
C THR A 66 -20.64 -14.68 2.24
N PHE A 67 -20.50 -14.69 3.56
CA PHE A 67 -19.99 -15.84 4.30
C PHE A 67 -21.18 -16.66 4.81
N ARG A 68 -21.25 -17.94 4.42
CA ARG A 68 -22.19 -18.91 4.98
C ARG A 68 -21.47 -19.68 6.08
N ILE A 69 -21.85 -19.42 7.33
CA ILE A 69 -21.39 -20.20 8.49
C ILE A 69 -22.40 -21.32 8.70
N ILE A 70 -21.95 -22.58 8.57
CA ILE A 70 -22.71 -23.75 8.99
C ILE A 70 -22.12 -24.14 10.36
N PRO A 71 -22.87 -24.00 11.47
CA PRO A 71 -22.44 -24.59 12.73
C PRO A 71 -22.38 -26.10 12.52
N ARG A 72 -21.17 -26.67 12.54
CA ARG A 72 -21.02 -28.10 12.78
C ARG A 72 -21.18 -28.28 14.28
N ASP A 73 -22.19 -29.05 14.65
CA ASP A 73 -22.41 -29.50 16.02
C ASP A 73 -21.23 -30.39 16.47
N LEU A 74 -21.01 -30.39 17.79
CA LEU A 74 -19.88 -30.89 18.58
C LEU A 74 -19.23 -32.21 18.14
#